data_AF-A0AAJ2UEJ2-F1
#
_entry.id   AF-A0AAJ2UEJ2-F1
#
_cell.length_a   1.000
_cell.length_b   1.000
_cell.length_c   1.000
_cell.angle_alpha   90.00
_cell.angle_beta   90.00
_cell.angle_gamma   90.00
#
_symmetry.space_group_name_H-M   'P 1'
#
loop_
_entity.id
_entity.type
_entity.pdbx_description
1 polymer ?
#
loop_
_entity_poly.entity_id
_entity_poly.type
_entity_poly.pdbx_seq_one_letter_code
_entity_poly.pdbx_strand_id
1 'polypeptide(L)'
;MESQLWNFRILTPDNKTINLKDCKIFINIEQEKYFAPLEPFIVSNLDFSLIKIEISSGVFYFFAHKSLLFSLENSASIRLHDDLIFYKTDKKEYYIQKKSNQKSKKTLLHKLQMQANLELSSNLELYNNYMLAKQENEQNRLMQLFFLVQTEVNYV
;
A
#
# COMPACT_ATOMS: atom_id res chain seq x y z
N MET A 1 6.78 -31.68 -8.73
CA MET A 1 5.54 -32.40 -8.38
C MET A 1 4.49 -32.00 -9.40
N GLU A 2 3.87 -32.96 -10.08
CA GLU A 2 2.75 -32.68 -10.97
C GLU A 2 1.60 -32.09 -10.14
N SER A 3 1.10 -30.95 -10.57
CA SER A 3 0.02 -30.25 -9.87
C SER A 3 -1.27 -31.08 -9.95
N GLN A 4 -1.82 -31.42 -8.80
CA GLN A 4 -3.11 -32.11 -8.68
C GLN A 4 -4.23 -31.29 -9.35
N LEU A 5 -5.12 -31.99 -10.06
CA LEU A 5 -6.30 -31.41 -10.68
C LEU A 5 -7.49 -31.48 -9.72
N TRP A 6 -8.21 -30.38 -9.62
CA TRP A 6 -9.29 -30.18 -8.66
C TRP A 6 -10.65 -30.04 -9.35
N ASN A 7 -11.67 -30.65 -8.75
CA ASN A 7 -13.06 -30.27 -8.96
C ASN A 7 -13.41 -29.13 -7.99
N PHE A 8 -13.44 -27.90 -8.49
CA PHE A 8 -13.65 -26.71 -7.68
C PHE A 8 -15.09 -26.24 -7.71
N ARG A 9 -15.66 -26.00 -6.53
CA ARG A 9 -17.00 -25.47 -6.34
C ARG A 9 -16.91 -24.09 -5.68
N ILE A 10 -17.53 -23.10 -6.27
CA ILE A 10 -17.63 -21.75 -5.71
C ILE A 10 -19.10 -21.50 -5.38
N LEU A 11 -19.38 -21.26 -4.10
CA LEU A 11 -20.69 -20.82 -3.63
C LEU A 11 -20.66 -19.30 -3.43
N THR A 12 -21.43 -18.60 -4.25
CA THR A 12 -21.57 -17.14 -4.19
C THR A 12 -22.56 -16.71 -3.10
N PRO A 13 -22.59 -15.43 -2.68
CA PRO A 13 -23.54 -14.92 -1.69
C PRO A 13 -25.01 -15.12 -2.09
N ASP A 14 -25.30 -15.05 -3.39
CA ASP A 14 -26.60 -15.31 -4.02
C ASP A 14 -27.04 -16.80 -3.98
N ASN A 15 -26.29 -17.67 -3.31
CA ASN A 15 -26.43 -19.14 -3.34
C ASN A 15 -26.31 -19.74 -4.76
N LYS A 16 -25.73 -19.01 -5.72
CA LYS A 16 -25.39 -19.59 -7.03
C LYS A 16 -24.11 -20.40 -6.90
N THR A 17 -24.14 -21.59 -7.48
CA THR A 17 -23.01 -22.53 -7.48
C THR A 17 -22.32 -22.51 -8.83
N ILE A 18 -21.02 -22.25 -8.83
CA ILE A 18 -20.17 -22.34 -10.02
C ILE A 18 -19.25 -23.53 -9.84
N ASN A 19 -19.24 -24.44 -10.81
CA ASN A 19 -18.40 -25.63 -10.78
C ASN A 19 -17.36 -25.56 -11.90
N LEU A 20 -16.10 -25.73 -11.54
CA LEU A 20 -14.97 -25.81 -12.45
C LEU A 20 -14.33 -27.19 -12.28
N LYS A 21 -14.23 -27.95 -13.36
CA LYS A 21 -13.60 -29.27 -13.37
C LYS A 21 -12.16 -29.17 -13.86
N ASP A 22 -11.33 -30.11 -13.43
CA ASP A 22 -9.95 -30.29 -13.90
C ASP A 22 -9.12 -29.00 -13.84
N CYS A 23 -9.21 -28.29 -12.72
CA CYS A 23 -8.53 -27.01 -12.53
C CYS A 23 -7.35 -27.11 -11.56
N LYS A 24 -6.36 -26.24 -11.72
CA LYS A 24 -5.30 -26.06 -10.73
C LYS A 24 -5.61 -24.84 -9.90
N ILE A 25 -5.62 -25.01 -8.58
CA ILE A 25 -5.95 -23.94 -7.63
C ILE A 25 -4.69 -23.54 -6.90
N PHE A 26 -4.43 -22.23 -6.87
CA PHE A 26 -3.37 -21.65 -6.06
C PHE A 26 -3.91 -20.53 -5.20
N ILE A 27 -3.41 -20.43 -3.98
CA ILE A 27 -3.89 -19.49 -2.97
C ILE A 27 -2.73 -18.60 -2.58
N ASN A 28 -3.00 -17.30 -2.54
CA ASN A 28 -2.12 -16.33 -1.92
C ASN A 28 -2.67 -16.03 -0.52
N ILE A 29 -2.08 -16.69 0.47
CA ILE A 29 -2.37 -16.47 1.89
C ILE A 29 -1.61 -15.20 2.33
N GLU A 30 -2.25 -14.31 3.07
CA GLU A 30 -1.60 -13.18 3.77
C GLU A 30 -0.79 -12.19 2.91
N GLN A 31 -1.13 -12.01 1.62
CA GLN A 31 -0.43 -11.09 0.70
C GLN A 31 1.05 -11.46 0.46
N GLU A 32 1.42 -12.73 0.67
CA GLU A 32 2.76 -13.20 0.38
C GLU A 32 3.09 -13.04 -1.10
N LYS A 33 4.39 -12.90 -1.43
CA LYS A 33 4.84 -12.68 -2.81
C LYS A 33 4.69 -13.91 -3.73
N TYR A 34 4.15 -15.02 -3.24
CA TYR A 34 4.01 -16.25 -3.99
C TYR A 34 2.60 -16.86 -3.87
N PHE A 35 2.30 -17.75 -4.80
CA PHE A 35 1.05 -18.52 -4.84
C PHE A 35 1.37 -19.96 -4.48
N ALA A 36 0.83 -20.44 -3.36
CA ALA A 36 0.96 -21.84 -2.96
C ALA A 36 -0.11 -22.69 -3.67
N PRO A 37 0.21 -23.89 -4.17
CA PRO A 37 -0.82 -24.82 -4.64
C PRO A 37 -1.73 -25.22 -3.48
N LEU A 38 -3.02 -25.42 -3.75
CA LEU A 38 -3.95 -25.95 -2.75
C LEU A 38 -3.57 -27.38 -2.38
N GLU A 39 -3.48 -27.67 -1.10
CA GLU A 39 -3.26 -29.03 -0.58
C GLU A 39 -4.59 -29.69 -0.17
N PRO A 40 -4.66 -31.03 -0.16
CA PRO A 40 -5.85 -31.76 0.27
C PRO A 40 -6.09 -31.67 1.78
N PHE A 41 -7.35 -31.86 2.18
CA PHE A 41 -7.81 -31.90 3.57
C PHE A 41 -7.55 -30.61 4.38
N ILE A 42 -7.57 -29.46 3.72
CA ILE A 42 -7.46 -28.15 4.36
C ILE A 42 -8.85 -27.62 4.66
N VAL A 43 -9.00 -26.98 5.82
CA VAL A 43 -10.11 -26.06 6.11
C VAL A 43 -9.49 -24.73 6.55
N SER A 44 -9.81 -23.65 5.85
CA SER A 44 -9.22 -22.34 6.09
C SER A 44 -10.26 -21.24 6.00
N ASN A 45 -10.28 -20.38 7.02
CA ASN A 45 -10.99 -19.10 6.98
C ASN A 45 -10.05 -18.06 6.39
N LEU A 46 -10.38 -17.59 5.19
CA LEU A 46 -9.60 -16.60 4.47
C LEU A 46 -10.14 -15.21 4.79
N ASP A 47 -9.41 -14.43 5.58
CA ASP A 47 -9.77 -13.04 5.85
C ASP A 47 -9.73 -12.21 4.56
N PHE A 48 -8.60 -12.25 3.84
CA PHE A 48 -8.44 -11.68 2.52
C PHE A 48 -7.40 -12.46 1.73
N SER A 49 -7.79 -13.06 0.61
CA SER A 49 -6.88 -13.87 -0.21
C SER A 49 -7.16 -13.68 -1.69
N LEU A 50 -6.11 -13.74 -2.50
CA LEU A 50 -6.22 -13.78 -3.96
C LEU A 50 -6.10 -15.24 -4.41
N ILE A 51 -7.14 -15.74 -5.08
CA ILE A 51 -7.16 -17.11 -5.59
C ILE A 51 -6.89 -17.09 -7.08
N LYS A 52 -5.95 -17.92 -7.52
CA LYS A 52 -5.61 -18.16 -8.91
C LYS A 52 -6.14 -19.52 -9.31
N ILE A 53 -6.88 -19.56 -10.41
CA ILE A 53 -7.40 -20.79 -11.02
C ILE A 53 -6.81 -20.90 -12.42
N GLU A 54 -6.22 -22.05 -12.73
CA GLU A 54 -5.85 -22.41 -14.10
C GLU A 54 -6.81 -23.48 -14.62
N ILE A 55 -7.47 -23.19 -15.74
CA ILE A 55 -8.30 -24.12 -16.51
C ILE A 55 -7.86 -24.11 -17.97
N SER A 56 -8.37 -25.05 -18.78
CA SER A 56 -8.02 -25.17 -20.21
C SER A 56 -8.23 -23.87 -21.01
N SER A 57 -9.22 -23.05 -20.64
CA SER A 57 -9.52 -21.78 -21.31
C SER A 57 -8.63 -20.61 -20.89
N GLY A 58 -7.82 -20.77 -19.84
CA GLY A 58 -6.88 -19.75 -19.38
C GLY A 58 -6.72 -19.67 -17.87
N VAL A 59 -6.06 -18.60 -17.44
CA VAL A 59 -5.81 -18.30 -16.03
C VAL A 59 -6.73 -17.19 -15.56
N PHE A 60 -7.42 -17.45 -14.46
CA PHE A 60 -8.38 -16.55 -13.84
C PHE A 60 -7.96 -16.26 -12.40
N TYR A 61 -8.28 -15.07 -11.95
CA TYR A 61 -8.02 -14.61 -10.59
C TYR A 61 -9.31 -14.07 -10.00
N PHE A 62 -9.53 -14.27 -8.71
CA PHE A 62 -10.60 -13.59 -7.99
C PHE A 62 -10.19 -13.39 -6.53
N PHE A 63 -10.73 -12.33 -5.92
CA PHE A 63 -10.53 -12.06 -4.50
C PHE A 63 -11.55 -12.85 -3.68
N ALA A 64 -11.07 -13.42 -2.58
CA ALA A 64 -11.86 -14.17 -1.62
C ALA A 64 -11.69 -13.50 -0.26
N HIS A 65 -12.69 -12.72 0.14
CA HIS A 65 -12.70 -11.97 1.39
C HIS A 65 -13.72 -12.58 2.34
N LYS A 66 -13.30 -12.75 3.60
CA LYS A 66 -14.03 -13.46 4.67
C LYS A 66 -14.59 -14.80 4.22
N SER A 67 -13.88 -15.51 3.34
CA SER A 67 -14.41 -16.72 2.70
C SER A 67 -13.96 -17.99 3.43
N LEU A 68 -14.84 -18.98 3.48
CA LEU A 68 -14.49 -20.31 3.99
C LEU A 68 -14.08 -21.20 2.82
N LEU A 69 -12.83 -21.66 2.82
CA LEU A 69 -12.30 -22.61 1.87
C LEU A 69 -12.12 -23.96 2.55
N PHE A 70 -12.55 -25.03 1.88
CA PHE A 70 -12.23 -26.38 2.29
C PHE A 70 -11.86 -27.26 1.09
N SER A 71 -10.88 -28.13 1.29
CA SER A 71 -10.44 -29.13 0.32
C SER A 71 -10.61 -30.54 0.90
N LEU A 72 -10.98 -31.46 0.02
CA LEU A 72 -11.00 -32.90 0.26
C LEU A 72 -9.87 -33.51 -0.57
N GLU A 73 -10.02 -34.77 -0.99
CA GLU A 73 -9.01 -35.47 -1.76
C GLU A 73 -8.84 -34.88 -3.17
N ASN A 74 -9.90 -34.82 -3.99
CA ASN A 74 -9.86 -34.29 -5.37
C ASN A 74 -10.88 -33.17 -5.63
N SER A 75 -11.46 -32.62 -4.56
CA SER A 75 -12.47 -31.57 -4.65
C SER A 75 -12.19 -30.48 -3.66
N ALA A 76 -12.47 -29.25 -4.07
CA ALA A 76 -12.32 -28.09 -3.24
C ALA A 76 -13.58 -27.25 -3.36
N SER A 77 -13.96 -26.60 -2.28
CA SER A 77 -15.13 -25.75 -2.25
C SER A 77 -14.84 -24.49 -1.46
N ILE A 78 -15.28 -23.36 -1.99
CA ILE A 78 -15.18 -22.07 -1.33
C ILE A 78 -16.56 -21.45 -1.20
N ARG A 79 -16.85 -20.90 -0.03
CA ARG A 79 -18.02 -20.06 0.21
C ARG A 79 -17.58 -18.61 0.30
N LEU A 80 -18.08 -17.80 -0.62
CA LEU A 80 -17.80 -16.37 -0.69
C LEU A 80 -18.88 -15.59 0.08
N HIS A 81 -18.45 -14.51 0.73
CA HIS A 81 -19.34 -13.54 1.36
C HIS A 81 -19.54 -12.28 0.52
N ASP A 82 -18.61 -12.02 -0.41
CA ASP A 82 -18.69 -10.92 -1.37
C ASP A 82 -18.92 -11.45 -2.79
N ASP A 83 -19.35 -10.57 -3.69
CA ASP A 83 -19.64 -10.91 -5.08
C ASP A 83 -18.40 -11.42 -5.82
N LEU A 84 -18.60 -12.48 -6.61
CA LEU A 84 -17.53 -13.07 -7.38
C LEU A 84 -17.23 -12.24 -8.64
N ILE A 85 -16.00 -11.73 -8.71
CA ILE A 85 -15.48 -11.02 -9.89
C ILE A 85 -14.22 -11.73 -10.38
N PHE A 86 -14.26 -12.24 -11.61
CA PHE A 86 -13.11 -12.83 -12.27
C PHE A 86 -12.28 -11.77 -12.99
N TYR A 87 -10.99 -11.75 -12.69
CA TYR A 87 -9.99 -10.99 -13.43
C TYR A 87 -9.24 -11.94 -14.36
N LYS A 88 -9.22 -11.62 -15.64
CA LYS A 88 -8.41 -12.32 -16.63
C LYS A 88 -7.07 -11.61 -16.73
N THR A 89 -5.96 -12.33 -16.61
CA THR A 89 -4.65 -11.74 -16.90
C THR A 89 -4.48 -11.54 -18.39
N ASP A 90 -4.78 -10.33 -18.87
CA ASP A 90 -4.27 -9.90 -20.16
C ASP A 90 -2.86 -9.33 -19.97
N LYS A 91 -1.84 -10.11 -20.38
CA LYS A 91 -0.42 -9.75 -20.17
C LYS A 91 -0.08 -8.37 -20.76
N LYS A 92 -0.79 -7.97 -21.82
CA LYS A 92 -0.61 -6.64 -22.46
C LYS A 92 -1.07 -5.51 -21.55
N GLU A 93 -2.24 -5.63 -20.92
CA GLU A 93 -2.78 -4.61 -20.01
C GLU A 93 -1.95 -4.47 -18.74
N TYR A 94 -1.47 -5.58 -18.16
CA TYR A 94 -0.59 -5.54 -16.99
C TYR A 94 0.70 -4.73 -17.25
N TYR A 95 1.33 -4.92 -18.42
CA TYR A 95 2.53 -4.16 -18.79
C TYR A 95 2.26 -2.67 -18.95
N ILE A 96 1.09 -2.30 -19.50
CA ILE A 96 0.66 -0.91 -19.66
C ILE A 96 0.42 -0.27 -18.28
N GLN A 97 -0.31 -0.94 -17.39
CA GLN A 97 -0.58 -0.47 -16.03
C GLN A 97 0.67 -0.38 -15.15
N LYS A 98 1.60 -1.35 -15.28
CA LYS A 98 2.87 -1.30 -14.56
C LYS A 98 3.71 -0.08 -14.96
N LYS A 99 3.74 0.25 -16.26
CA LYS A 99 4.43 1.45 -16.77
C LYS A 99 3.75 2.74 -16.31
N SER A 100 2.42 2.81 -16.27
CA SER A 100 1.69 3.99 -15.80
C SER A 100 1.89 4.23 -14.29
N ASN A 101 1.85 3.18 -13.48
CA ASN A 101 2.09 3.27 -12.03
C ASN A 101 3.53 3.70 -11.69
N GLN A 102 4.53 3.28 -12.47
CA GLN A 102 5.90 3.77 -12.30
C GLN A 102 6.04 5.27 -12.60
N LYS A 103 5.34 5.78 -13.63
CA LYS A 103 5.29 7.23 -13.89
C LYS A 103 4.62 7.98 -12.74
N SER A 104 3.46 7.50 -12.28
CA SER A 104 2.72 8.12 -11.16
C SER A 104 3.56 8.22 -9.88
N LYS A 105 4.28 7.13 -9.52
CA LYS A 105 5.17 7.11 -8.35
C LYS A 105 6.30 8.15 -8.43
N LYS A 106 6.91 8.30 -9.61
CA LYS A 106 7.98 9.31 -9.82
C LYS A 106 7.43 10.73 -9.71
N THR A 107 6.24 10.99 -10.26
CA THR A 107 5.60 12.31 -10.19
C THR A 107 5.22 12.68 -8.76
N LEU A 108 4.68 11.73 -7.98
CA LEU A 108 4.37 11.94 -6.56
C LEU A 108 5.63 12.27 -5.75
N LEU A 109 6.69 11.49 -5.93
CA LEU A 109 7.95 11.68 -5.21
C LEU A 109 8.58 13.05 -5.54
N HIS A 110 8.52 13.47 -6.80
CA HIS A 110 8.96 14.80 -7.21
C HIS A 110 8.13 15.93 -6.58
N LYS A 111 6.80 15.76 -6.49
CA LYS A 111 5.94 16.75 -5.81
C LYS A 111 6.27 16.87 -4.32
N LEU A 112 6.48 15.74 -3.64
CA LEU A 112 6.86 15.72 -2.23
C LEU A 112 8.24 16.37 -2.01
N GLN A 113 9.20 16.12 -2.89
CA GLN A 113 10.52 16.77 -2.83
C GLN A 113 10.42 18.29 -3.02
N MET A 114 9.64 18.77 -3.98
CA MET A 114 9.39 20.20 -4.16
C MET A 114 8.74 20.82 -2.92
N GLN A 115 7.73 20.17 -2.35
CA GLN A 115 7.05 20.67 -1.16
C GLN A 115 8.00 20.74 0.04
N ALA A 116 8.77 19.69 0.30
CA ALA A 116 9.77 19.68 1.37
C ALA A 116 10.84 20.77 1.18
N ASN A 117 11.29 21.01 -0.06
CA ASN A 117 12.25 22.08 -0.35
C ASN A 117 11.65 23.47 -0.10
N LEU A 118 10.39 23.69 -0.46
CA LEU A 118 9.69 24.95 -0.19
C LEU A 118 9.56 25.19 1.33
N GLU A 119 9.12 24.18 2.09
CA GLU A 119 9.00 24.25 3.55
C GLU A 119 10.35 24.50 4.25
N LEU A 120 11.43 23.87 3.76
CA LEU A 120 12.79 24.12 4.26
C LEU A 120 13.25 25.55 3.96
N SER A 121 12.98 26.06 2.76
CA SER A 121 13.36 27.43 2.40
C SER A 121 12.64 28.48 3.25
N SER A 122 11.33 28.32 3.49
CA SER A 122 10.56 29.23 4.35
C SER A 122 11.04 29.20 5.81
N ASN A 123 11.40 28.01 6.31
CA ASN A 123 11.90 27.88 7.68
C ASN A 123 13.29 28.51 7.86
N LEU A 124 14.15 28.42 6.83
CA LEU A 124 15.45 29.09 6.83
C LEU A 124 15.32 30.62 6.80
N GLU A 125 14.37 31.15 6.02
CA GLU A 125 14.08 32.59 6.00
C GLU A 125 13.56 33.08 7.36
N LEU A 126 12.64 32.35 7.98
CA LEU A 126 12.14 32.67 9.33
C LEU A 126 13.26 32.65 10.37
N TYR A 127 14.15 31.66 10.32
CA TYR A 127 15.30 31.57 11.22
C TYR A 127 16.27 32.75 11.04
N ASN A 128 16.58 33.12 9.79
CA ASN A 128 17.44 34.26 9.50
C ASN A 128 16.83 35.58 10.01
N ASN A 129 15.53 35.78 9.79
CA ASN A 129 14.82 36.95 10.29
C ASN A 129 14.82 37.01 11.82
N TYR A 130 14.62 35.87 12.50
CA TYR A 130 14.73 35.80 13.96
C TYR A 130 16.13 36.15 14.46
N MET A 131 17.18 35.64 13.82
CA MET A 131 18.56 35.93 14.22
C MET A 131 18.92 37.41 14.03
N LEU A 132 18.48 38.03 12.94
CA LEU A 132 18.66 39.47 12.71
C LEU A 132 17.94 40.31 13.77
N ALA A 133 16.67 40.02 14.05
CA ALA A 133 15.90 40.73 15.08
C ALA A 133 16.51 40.56 16.49
N LYS A 134 17.07 39.37 16.79
CA LYS A 134 17.78 39.12 18.04
C LYS A 134 19.04 39.98 18.16
N GLN A 135 19.83 40.09 17.09
CA GLN A 135 21.03 40.92 17.05
C GLN A 135 20.72 42.40 17.26
N GLU A 136 19.69 42.92 16.58
CA GLU A 136 19.24 44.32 16.78
C GLU A 136 18.80 44.58 18.23
N ASN A 137 18.08 43.63 18.83
CA ASN A 137 17.64 43.77 20.21
C ASN A 137 18.80 43.72 21.22
N GLU A 138 19.77 42.84 21.01
CA GLU A 138 21.01 42.79 21.80
C GLU A 138 21.82 44.09 21.64
N GLN A 139 21.91 44.63 20.43
CA GLN A 139 22.58 45.91 20.16
C GLN A 139 21.87 47.08 20.88
N ASN A 140 20.53 47.13 20.83
CA ASN A 140 19.75 48.14 21.55
C ASN A 140 19.92 48.05 23.06
N ARG A 141 19.94 46.83 23.62
CA ARG A 141 20.24 46.60 25.06
C ARG A 141 21.64 47.07 25.43
N LEU A 142 22.64 46.78 24.60
CA LEU A 142 24.00 47.25 24.83
C LEU A 142 24.07 48.78 24.79
N MET A 143 23.42 49.43 23.82
CA MET A 143 23.34 50.90 23.77
C MET A 143 22.69 51.49 25.02
N GLN A 144 21.60 50.91 25.52
CA GLN A 144 20.95 51.34 26.76
C GLN A 144 21.87 51.18 27.99
N LEU A 145 22.59 50.05 28.08
CA LEU A 145 23.58 49.82 29.14
C LEU A 145 24.72 50.84 29.07
N PHE A 146 25.26 51.12 27.88
CA PHE A 146 26.29 52.14 27.70
C PHE A 146 25.79 53.55 28.06
N PHE A 147 24.57 53.89 27.68
CA PHE A 147 23.95 55.16 28.06
C PHE A 147 23.82 55.28 29.60
N LEU A 148 23.33 54.23 30.27
CA LEU A 148 23.21 54.21 31.73
C LEU A 148 24.57 54.42 32.42
N VAL A 149 25.60 53.69 31.98
CA VAL A 149 26.97 53.85 32.50
C VAL A 149 27.47 55.29 32.28
N GLN A 150 27.29 55.86 31.08
CA GLN A 150 27.67 57.25 30.81
C GLN A 150 26.92 58.27 31.69
N THR A 151 25.64 58.03 31.96
CA THR A 151 24.84 58.91 32.82
C THR A 151 25.13 58.76 34.32
N GLU A 152 25.51 57.56 34.79
CA GLU A 152 25.93 57.34 36.18
C GLU A 152 27.30 57.96 36.48
N VAL A 153 28.23 58.03 35.50
CA VAL A 153 29.51 58.75 35.67
C VAL A 153 29.31 60.27 35.79
N ASN A 154 28.16 60.83 35.39
CA ASN A 154 27.83 62.25 35.55
C ASN A 154 27.18 62.59 36.91
N TYR A 155 26.95 61.60 37.78
CA TYR A 155 26.37 61.78 39.12
C TYR A 155 27.37 61.46 40.26
N VAL A 156 28.66 61.79 40.05
CA VAL A 156 29.71 61.82 41.09
C VAL A 156 30.32 63.21 41.15
#